data_AF-A0A1Y4LN97-F1
#
_entry.id   AF-A0A1Y4LN97-F1
#
_cell.length_a   1.000
_cell.length_b   1.000
_cell.length_c   1.000
_cell.angle_alpha   90.00
_cell.angle_beta   90.00
_cell.angle_gamma   90.00
#
_symmetry.space_group_name_H-M   'P 1'
#
loop_
_entity.id
_entity.type
_entity.pdbx_description
1 polymer ?
#
loop_
_entity_poly.entity_id
_entity_poly.type
_entity_poly.pdbx_seq_one_letter_code
_entity_poly.pdbx_strand_id
1 'polypeptide(L)'
;MLLQGMGMILANLLAIGIIVLVAWFFLRRGPVTESKLRRMVKADAVPARDVLPCGGDLDATGALLRALDLGGQPRDLIRALMVDWVQQKAVFTRSSPKKKLRSFGADVQLELYFPEESPALSGAAALLYDAVRSWAEEDGSLQQSELYQAARNDAQRVDNIVLQLIHEGRRSLRDKGGCAPEAKKSKFGLSDDNRELYTPKGIRLARETAAFVHFASSDLRGQAAVLAAAAGKIAQNDPACVLADAIWGGMTAGKQVSR
;
A
#
# COMPACT_ATOMS: atom_id res chain seq x y z
N MET A 1 19.22 -43.28 -49.38
CA MET A 1 19.35 -43.28 -47.90
C MET A 1 19.67 -41.89 -47.31
N LEU A 2 20.59 -41.08 -47.89
CA LEU A 2 20.92 -39.73 -47.38
C LEU A 2 19.74 -38.74 -47.38
N LEU A 3 18.87 -38.74 -48.40
CA LEU A 3 17.67 -37.87 -48.44
C LEU A 3 16.63 -38.21 -47.35
N GLN A 4 16.48 -39.49 -47.01
CA GLN A 4 15.56 -39.93 -45.94
C GLN A 4 16.10 -39.55 -44.55
N GLY A 5 17.42 -39.61 -44.36
CA GLY A 5 18.07 -39.16 -43.12
C GLY A 5 17.94 -37.65 -42.90
N MET A 6 18.13 -36.84 -43.95
CA MET A 6 17.94 -35.38 -43.87
C MET A 6 16.49 -34.98 -43.62
N GLY A 7 15.52 -35.68 -44.20
CA GLY A 7 14.09 -35.43 -43.97
C GLY A 7 13.67 -35.65 -42.52
N MET A 8 14.17 -36.71 -41.87
CA MET A 8 13.91 -36.96 -40.43
C MET A 8 14.55 -35.91 -39.53
N ILE A 9 15.77 -35.47 -39.84
CA ILE A 9 16.45 -34.43 -39.04
C ILE A 9 15.68 -33.11 -39.11
N LEU A 10 15.22 -32.72 -40.30
CA LEU A 10 14.42 -31.50 -40.48
C LEU A 10 13.07 -31.59 -39.75
N ALA A 11 12.38 -32.74 -39.82
CA ALA A 11 11.11 -32.95 -39.12
C ALA A 11 11.28 -32.89 -37.60
N ASN A 12 12.36 -33.47 -37.05
CA ASN A 12 12.66 -33.41 -35.62
C ASN A 12 12.99 -32.00 -35.14
N LEU A 13 13.76 -31.22 -35.90
CA LEU A 13 14.04 -29.82 -35.57
C LEU A 13 12.77 -28.96 -35.58
N LEU A 14 11.86 -29.21 -36.54
CA LEU A 14 10.59 -28.49 -36.65
C LEU A 14 9.65 -28.86 -35.49
N ALA A 15 9.60 -30.14 -35.10
CA ALA A 15 8.85 -30.60 -33.94
C ALA A 15 9.39 -29.97 -32.63
N ILE A 16 10.70 -29.92 -32.43
CA ILE A 16 11.32 -29.24 -31.28
C ILE A 16 11.00 -27.74 -31.31
N GLY A 17 11.09 -27.09 -32.47
CA GLY A 17 10.72 -25.69 -32.65
C GLY A 17 9.27 -25.41 -32.24
N ILE A 18 8.33 -26.26 -32.65
CA ILE A 18 6.92 -26.16 -32.25
C ILE A 18 6.76 -26.38 -30.75
N ILE A 19 7.41 -27.39 -30.17
CA ILE A 19 7.33 -27.67 -28.72
C ILE A 19 7.86 -26.48 -27.92
N VAL A 20 8.98 -25.88 -28.34
CA VAL A 20 9.54 -24.68 -27.70
C VAL A 20 8.60 -23.49 -27.84
N LEU A 21 7.98 -23.29 -29.00
CA LEU A 21 7.06 -22.17 -29.25
C LEU A 21 5.76 -22.32 -28.43
N VAL A 22 5.23 -23.54 -28.36
CA VAL A 22 4.08 -23.90 -27.53
C VAL A 22 4.41 -23.75 -26.05
N ALA A 23 5.53 -24.30 -25.59
CA ALA A 23 6.00 -24.15 -24.21
C ALA A 23 6.22 -22.68 -23.86
N TRP A 24 6.82 -21.89 -24.75
CA TRP A 24 7.01 -20.45 -24.58
C TRP A 24 5.68 -19.70 -24.50
N PHE A 25 4.69 -20.07 -25.32
CA PHE A 25 3.36 -19.48 -25.29
C PHE A 25 2.60 -19.81 -23.99
N PHE A 26 2.69 -21.06 -23.52
CA PHE A 26 2.11 -21.49 -22.25
C PHE A 26 2.79 -20.84 -21.04
N LEU A 27 4.13 -20.76 -21.04
CA LEU A 27 4.91 -20.06 -20.00
C LEU A 27 4.60 -18.56 -19.98
N ARG A 28 4.40 -17.92 -21.15
CA ARG A 28 3.92 -16.53 -21.24
C ARG A 28 2.50 -16.36 -20.70
N ARG A 29 1.63 -17.36 -20.82
CA ARG A 29 0.26 -17.35 -20.29
C ARG A 29 0.12 -17.79 -18.82
N GLY A 30 1.23 -18.11 -18.15
CA GLY A 30 1.22 -18.47 -16.73
C GLY A 30 0.59 -17.39 -15.83
N PRO A 31 0.23 -17.74 -14.59
CA PRO A 31 -0.42 -16.83 -13.63
C PRO A 31 0.34 -15.51 -13.48
N VAL A 32 -0.39 -14.40 -13.45
CA VAL A 32 0.21 -13.07 -13.23
C VAL A 32 0.35 -12.87 -11.72
N THR A 33 1.52 -13.22 -11.21
CA THR A 33 1.94 -12.94 -9.82
C THR A 33 2.49 -11.51 -9.71
N GLU A 34 2.78 -11.02 -8.50
CA GLU A 34 3.38 -9.69 -8.31
C GLU A 34 4.68 -9.49 -9.12
N SER A 35 5.58 -10.48 -9.10
CA SER A 35 6.83 -10.40 -9.85
C SER A 35 6.62 -10.39 -11.37
N LYS A 36 5.55 -11.03 -11.86
CA LYS A 36 5.16 -10.96 -13.27
C LYS A 36 4.46 -9.64 -13.59
N LEU A 37 3.62 -9.13 -12.69
CA LEU A 37 2.97 -7.83 -12.81
C LEU A 37 4.01 -6.71 -12.95
N ARG A 38 5.00 -6.65 -12.07
CA ARG A 38 6.11 -5.67 -12.14
C ARG A 38 6.80 -5.69 -13.50
N ARG A 39 7.13 -6.89 -14.00
CA ARG A 39 7.76 -7.09 -15.33
C ARG A 39 6.86 -6.70 -16.51
N MET A 40 5.54 -6.84 -16.38
CA MET A 40 4.57 -6.51 -17.43
C MET A 40 4.22 -5.02 -17.46
N VAL A 41 4.20 -4.37 -16.30
CA VAL A 41 3.92 -2.93 -16.19
C VAL A 41 5.15 -2.12 -16.58
N LYS A 42 6.35 -2.53 -16.13
CA LYS A 42 7.60 -1.78 -16.32
C LYS A 42 7.40 -0.31 -15.96
N ALA A 43 7.20 -0.05 -14.67
CA ALA A 43 6.78 1.26 -14.15
C ALA A 43 7.58 2.43 -14.76
N ASP A 44 8.90 2.30 -14.89
CA ASP A 44 9.79 3.34 -15.44
C ASP A 44 9.50 3.74 -16.89
N ALA A 45 8.82 2.87 -17.66
CA ALA A 45 8.46 3.13 -19.05
C ALA A 45 7.01 3.65 -19.22
N VAL A 46 6.26 3.79 -18.12
CA VAL A 46 4.88 4.28 -18.15
C VAL A 46 4.89 5.81 -18.13
N PRO A 47 4.26 6.50 -19.09
CA PRO A 47 4.19 7.96 -19.09
C PRO A 47 3.32 8.47 -17.93
N ALA A 48 3.71 9.61 -17.36
CA ALA A 48 2.92 10.30 -16.33
C ALA A 48 1.51 10.64 -16.84
N ARG A 49 0.48 10.42 -16.01
CA ARG A 49 -0.90 10.79 -16.30
C ARG A 49 -1.64 11.24 -15.05
N ASP A 50 -2.42 12.30 -15.21
CA ASP A 50 -3.38 12.78 -14.21
C ASP A 50 -4.66 11.93 -14.26
N VAL A 51 -4.58 10.72 -13.70
CA VAL A 51 -5.72 9.81 -13.56
C VAL A 51 -5.69 9.23 -12.16
N LEU A 52 -6.79 9.33 -11.44
CA LEU A 52 -6.93 8.69 -10.13
C LEU A 52 -7.02 7.16 -10.32
N PRO A 53 -6.02 6.38 -9.89
CA PRO A 53 -6.06 4.94 -10.02
C PRO A 53 -7.21 4.37 -9.19
N CYS A 54 -7.77 3.24 -9.65
CA CYS A 54 -8.86 2.53 -8.97
C CYS A 54 -10.11 3.39 -8.67
N GLY A 55 -10.28 4.51 -9.37
CA GLY A 55 -11.37 5.47 -9.13
C GLY A 55 -11.18 6.32 -7.87
N GLY A 56 -9.94 6.50 -7.40
CA GLY A 56 -9.64 7.24 -6.17
C GLY A 56 -9.55 6.37 -4.92
N ASP A 57 -9.86 5.08 -5.02
CA ASP A 57 -9.90 4.15 -3.88
C ASP A 57 -8.50 3.93 -3.27
N LEU A 58 -8.29 4.41 -2.05
CA LEU A 58 -7.02 4.33 -1.33
C LEU A 58 -6.60 2.86 -1.11
N ASP A 59 -7.53 2.01 -0.71
CA ASP A 59 -7.27 0.62 -0.34
C ASP A 59 -6.75 -0.19 -1.53
N ALA A 60 -7.48 -0.17 -2.65
CA ALA A 60 -7.08 -0.86 -3.88
C ALA A 60 -5.81 -0.25 -4.48
N THR A 61 -5.66 1.07 -4.42
CA THR A 61 -4.45 1.75 -4.91
C THR A 61 -3.23 1.36 -4.07
N GLY A 62 -3.35 1.36 -2.74
CA GLY A 62 -2.31 0.95 -1.81
C GLY A 62 -1.85 -0.49 -2.04
N ALA A 63 -2.80 -1.40 -2.33
CA ALA A 63 -2.48 -2.78 -2.70
C ALA A 63 -1.64 -2.86 -3.99
N LEU A 64 -2.02 -2.11 -5.03
CA LEU A 64 -1.27 -2.06 -6.29
C LEU A 64 0.10 -1.37 -6.16
N LEU A 65 0.19 -0.28 -5.40
CA LEU A 65 1.46 0.41 -5.12
C LEU A 65 2.46 -0.56 -4.48
N ARG A 66 2.01 -1.33 -3.48
CA ARG A 66 2.84 -2.35 -2.83
C ARG A 66 3.24 -3.47 -3.79
N ALA A 67 2.29 -3.96 -4.58
CA ALA A 67 2.55 -4.99 -5.59
C ALA A 67 3.58 -4.53 -6.64
N LEU A 68 3.63 -3.24 -6.93
CA LEU A 68 4.54 -2.62 -7.89
C LEU A 68 5.87 -2.12 -7.31
N ASP A 69 6.02 -2.09 -5.98
CA ASP A 69 7.14 -1.47 -5.28
C ASP A 69 7.23 0.06 -5.45
N LEU A 70 6.08 0.71 -5.60
CA LEU A 70 5.97 2.16 -5.83
C LEU A 70 5.41 2.91 -4.61
N GLY A 71 5.45 2.29 -3.44
CA GLY A 71 4.83 2.76 -2.20
C GLY A 71 3.85 1.74 -1.63
N GLY A 72 2.80 2.20 -0.96
CA GLY A 72 1.78 1.36 -0.34
C GLY A 72 2.32 0.52 0.82
N GLN A 73 3.51 0.86 1.33
CA GLN A 73 4.04 0.22 2.53
C GLN A 73 3.16 0.59 3.73
N PRO A 74 3.16 -0.21 4.81
CA PRO A 74 2.40 0.10 6.03
C PRO A 74 2.49 1.55 6.50
N ARG A 75 3.71 2.10 6.53
CA ARG A 75 3.97 3.51 6.86
C ARG A 75 3.26 4.47 5.90
N ASP A 76 3.32 4.21 4.59
CA ASP A 76 2.70 5.06 3.58
C ASP A 76 1.17 5.05 3.68
N LEU A 77 0.58 3.92 4.07
CA LEU A 77 -0.86 3.83 4.33
C LEU A 77 -1.28 4.67 5.55
N ILE A 78 -0.51 4.63 6.65
CA ILE A 78 -0.79 5.47 7.82
C ILE A 78 -0.69 6.96 7.44
N ARG A 79 0.32 7.33 6.63
CA ARG A 79 0.46 8.70 6.11
C ARG A 79 -0.74 9.11 5.26
N ALA A 80 -1.17 8.23 4.34
CA ALA A 80 -2.34 8.49 3.50
C ALA A 80 -3.61 8.69 4.33
N LEU A 81 -3.83 7.86 5.35
CA LEU A 81 -4.96 8.03 6.27
C LEU A 81 -4.89 9.33 7.05
N MET A 82 -3.71 9.73 7.55
CA MET A 82 -3.58 11.01 8.26
C MET A 82 -3.86 12.21 7.33
N VAL A 83 -3.40 12.16 6.08
CA VAL A 83 -3.70 13.19 5.07
C VAL A 83 -5.21 13.23 4.78
N ASP A 84 -5.83 12.07 4.64
CA ASP A 84 -7.27 11.94 4.42
C ASP A 84 -8.07 12.50 5.60
N TRP A 85 -7.69 12.16 6.84
CA TRP A 85 -8.32 12.70 8.05
C TRP A 85 -8.21 14.22 8.16
N VAL A 86 -7.05 14.80 7.83
CA VAL A 86 -6.88 16.26 7.79
C VAL A 86 -7.79 16.90 6.75
N GLN A 87 -7.91 16.30 5.56
CA GLN A 87 -8.78 16.82 4.50
C GLN A 87 -10.27 16.73 4.85
N GLN A 88 -10.67 15.64 5.51
CA GLN A 88 -12.04 15.44 6.00
C GLN A 88 -12.34 16.24 7.27
N LYS A 89 -11.36 16.99 7.81
CA LYS A 89 -11.46 17.70 9.09
C LYS A 89 -11.77 16.77 10.27
N ALA A 90 -11.43 15.48 10.13
CA ALA A 90 -11.47 14.49 11.20
C ALA A 90 -10.39 14.75 12.24
N VAL A 91 -9.28 15.38 11.85
CA VAL A 91 -8.23 15.85 12.75
C VAL A 91 -7.66 17.18 12.24
N PHE A 92 -7.03 17.94 13.13
CA PHE A 92 -6.28 19.15 12.79
C PHE A 92 -4.83 19.01 13.27
N THR A 93 -3.90 19.62 12.53
CA THR A 93 -2.49 19.66 12.90
C THR A 93 -2.07 21.09 13.22
N ARG A 94 -1.32 21.28 14.30
CA ARG A 94 -0.80 22.59 14.72
C ARG A 94 0.59 22.45 15.32
N SER A 95 1.39 23.50 15.20
CA SER A 95 2.62 23.65 15.99
C SER A 95 2.30 24.31 17.33
N SER A 96 2.66 23.64 18.43
CA SER A 96 2.38 24.07 19.80
C SER A 96 3.61 23.95 20.70
N PRO A 97 3.73 24.76 21.77
CA PRO A 97 4.77 24.58 22.76
C PRO A 97 4.72 23.19 23.39
N LYS A 98 5.88 22.62 23.74
CA LYS A 98 5.95 21.34 24.45
C LYS A 98 5.18 21.39 25.78
N LYS A 99 4.30 20.41 26.02
CA LYS A 99 3.60 20.24 27.30
C LYS A 99 4.55 19.90 28.45
N LYS A 100 5.65 19.18 28.16
CA LYS A 100 6.63 18.72 29.16
C LYS A 100 8.00 19.39 28.97
N LEU A 101 8.36 20.27 29.92
CA LEU A 101 9.61 21.04 29.96
C LEU A 101 10.91 20.20 30.07
N ARG A 102 10.83 18.93 30.46
CA ARG A 102 12.00 18.06 30.72
C ARG A 102 12.49 17.25 29.51
N SER A 103 12.00 17.52 28.30
CA SER A 103 12.43 16.80 27.09
C SER A 103 13.43 17.62 26.27
N PHE A 104 14.60 17.04 25.97
CA PHE A 104 15.58 17.63 25.04
C PHE A 104 14.97 17.81 23.62
N GLY A 105 15.36 18.87 22.89
CA GLY A 105 14.90 19.17 21.52
C GLY A 105 14.08 20.46 21.41
N ALA A 106 13.58 20.78 20.22
CA ALA A 106 12.90 22.06 19.91
C ALA A 106 11.75 22.41 20.88
N ASP A 107 11.57 23.69 21.18
CA ASP A 107 10.54 24.18 22.12
C ASP A 107 9.11 24.01 21.61
N VAL A 108 8.96 23.76 20.31
CA VAL A 108 7.71 23.58 19.60
C VAL A 108 7.63 22.16 19.05
N GLN A 109 6.46 21.53 19.17
CA GLN A 109 6.16 20.25 18.56
C GLN A 109 4.87 20.32 17.74
N LEU A 110 4.77 19.43 16.76
CA LEU A 110 3.49 19.19 16.10
C LEU A 110 2.53 18.49 17.07
N GLU A 111 1.28 18.87 16.96
CA GLU A 111 0.20 18.40 17.80
C GLU A 111 -1.02 18.10 16.92
N LEU A 112 -1.66 16.97 17.24
CA LEU A 112 -2.87 16.47 16.61
C LEU A 112 -4.06 16.83 17.49
N TYR A 113 -5.09 17.43 16.91
CA TYR A 113 -6.31 17.82 17.59
C TYR A 113 -7.51 17.06 17.03
N PHE A 114 -8.38 16.58 17.91
CA PHE A 114 -9.62 15.91 17.53
C PHE A 114 -10.81 16.88 17.69
N PRO A 115 -11.67 17.01 16.67
CA PRO A 115 -12.95 17.70 16.82
C PRO A 115 -13.86 16.96 17.80
N GLU A 116 -14.83 17.68 18.37
CA GLU A 116 -15.86 17.08 19.22
C GLU A 116 -16.67 16.04 18.43
N GLU A 117 -17.13 16.41 17.23
CA GLU A 117 -17.86 15.51 16.34
C GLU A 117 -16.97 14.39 15.79
N SER A 118 -17.42 13.14 15.93
CA SER A 118 -16.73 12.00 15.33
C SER A 118 -16.97 11.94 13.83
N PRO A 119 -15.91 11.77 13.01
CA PRO A 119 -16.06 11.61 11.57
C PRO A 119 -16.73 10.27 11.25
N ALA A 120 -17.43 10.22 10.12
CA ALA A 120 -18.01 8.99 9.59
C ALA A 120 -16.94 8.17 8.86
N LEU A 121 -16.11 7.45 9.62
CA LEU A 121 -15.10 6.52 9.09
C LEU A 121 -15.61 5.08 9.15
N SER A 122 -15.04 4.19 8.32
CA SER A 122 -15.36 2.76 8.35
C SER A 122 -14.11 1.90 8.19
N GLY A 123 -14.22 0.60 8.47
CA GLY A 123 -13.14 -0.37 8.28
C GLY A 123 -11.94 -0.13 9.19
N ALA A 124 -10.77 -0.58 8.75
CA ALA A 124 -9.54 -0.45 9.52
C ALA A 124 -9.06 1.01 9.65
N ALA A 125 -9.49 1.90 8.76
CA ALA A 125 -9.27 3.34 8.90
C ALA A 125 -9.98 3.89 10.15
N ALA A 126 -11.23 3.48 10.41
CA ALA A 126 -11.94 3.85 11.63
C ALA A 126 -11.28 3.25 12.88
N LEU A 127 -10.85 1.99 12.82
CA LEU A 127 -10.16 1.35 13.95
C LEU A 127 -8.87 2.06 14.33
N LEU A 128 -8.10 2.53 13.33
CA LEU A 128 -6.91 3.31 13.59
C LEU A 128 -7.25 4.67 14.18
N TYR A 129 -8.25 5.36 13.64
CA TYR A 129 -8.71 6.65 14.17
C TYR A 129 -9.14 6.52 15.63
N ASP A 130 -9.97 5.53 15.96
CA ASP A 130 -10.47 5.29 17.31
C ASP A 130 -9.35 4.92 18.28
N ALA A 131 -8.36 4.14 17.83
CA ALA A 131 -7.19 3.84 18.64
C ALA A 131 -6.41 5.12 18.95
N VAL A 132 -6.11 5.96 17.95
CA VAL A 132 -5.36 7.19 18.15
C VAL A 132 -6.15 8.19 19.02
N ARG A 133 -7.45 8.36 18.77
CA ARG A 133 -8.33 9.23 19.57
C ARG A 133 -8.42 8.75 21.03
N SER A 134 -8.41 7.44 21.28
CA SER A 134 -8.44 6.90 22.64
C SER A 134 -7.20 7.20 23.48
N TRP A 135 -6.10 7.64 22.84
CA TRP A 135 -4.88 8.06 23.54
C TRP A 135 -4.93 9.51 23.99
N ALA A 136 -5.81 10.33 23.39
CA ALA A 136 -5.96 11.73 23.76
C ALA A 136 -6.51 11.84 25.19
N GLU A 137 -5.88 12.69 26.00
CA GLU A 137 -6.36 13.03 27.34
C GLU A 137 -7.55 14.00 27.25
N GLU A 138 -8.01 14.56 28.38
CA GLU A 138 -9.19 15.45 28.45
C GLU A 138 -9.10 16.69 27.54
N ASP A 139 -7.90 17.10 27.15
CA ASP A 139 -7.68 18.26 26.26
C ASP A 139 -7.93 17.97 24.77
N GLY A 140 -8.25 16.72 24.41
CA GLY A 140 -8.60 16.33 23.05
C GLY A 140 -7.46 16.46 22.04
N SER A 141 -6.20 16.44 22.51
CA SER A 141 -5.01 16.65 21.68
C SER A 141 -3.87 15.71 22.03
N LEU A 142 -2.98 15.46 21.06
CA LEU A 142 -1.78 14.66 21.25
C LEU A 142 -0.56 15.29 20.59
N GLN A 143 0.48 15.54 21.37
CA GLN A 143 1.77 15.97 20.82
C GLN A 143 2.46 14.82 20.10
N GLN A 144 3.34 15.13 19.16
CA GLN A 144 4.10 14.15 18.39
C GLN A 144 4.80 13.10 19.29
N SER A 145 5.39 13.53 20.42
CA SER A 145 6.02 12.59 21.35
C SER A 145 5.01 11.70 22.09
N GLU A 146 3.81 12.22 22.37
CA GLU A 146 2.74 11.47 23.03
C GLU A 146 2.17 10.42 22.08
N LEU A 147 1.92 10.77 20.82
CA LEU A 147 1.58 9.83 19.74
C LEU A 147 2.60 8.69 19.63
N TYR A 148 3.89 9.03 19.62
CA TYR A 148 4.95 8.04 19.54
C TYR A 148 4.92 7.08 20.73
N GLN A 149 4.84 7.58 21.96
CA GLN A 149 4.84 6.72 23.15
C GLN A 149 3.55 5.91 23.27
N ALA A 150 2.40 6.48 22.94
CA ALA A 150 1.13 5.78 22.95
C ALA A 150 1.13 4.63 21.92
N ALA A 151 1.56 4.90 20.69
CA ALA A 151 1.70 3.86 19.66
C ALA A 151 2.73 2.79 20.02
N ARG A 152 3.78 3.15 20.77
CA ARG A 152 4.76 2.19 21.32
C ARG A 152 4.15 1.28 22.37
N ASN A 153 3.34 1.82 23.27
CA ASN A 153 2.69 1.07 24.32
C ASN A 153 1.56 0.18 23.77
N ASP A 154 0.89 0.62 22.70
CA ASP A 154 -0.22 -0.09 22.04
C ASP A 154 0.22 -0.78 20.73
N ALA A 155 1.52 -1.12 20.62
CA ALA A 155 2.14 -1.54 19.36
C ALA A 155 1.47 -2.76 18.72
N GLN A 156 1.02 -3.75 19.52
CA GLN A 156 0.36 -4.94 19.00
C GLN A 156 -1.00 -4.62 18.36
N ARG A 157 -1.77 -3.70 18.96
CA ARG A 157 -3.08 -3.28 18.43
C ARG A 157 -2.90 -2.51 17.13
N VAL A 158 -1.97 -1.56 17.10
CA VAL A 158 -1.67 -0.78 15.88
C VAL A 158 -1.19 -1.70 14.76
N ASP A 159 -0.33 -2.67 15.05
CA ASP A 159 0.14 -3.66 14.07
C ASP A 159 -1.00 -4.51 13.49
N ASN A 160 -1.90 -4.98 14.34
CA ASN A 160 -3.08 -5.75 13.91
C ASN A 160 -3.99 -4.90 13.00
N ILE A 161 -4.20 -3.62 13.32
CA ILE A 161 -4.99 -2.70 12.48
C ILE A 161 -4.29 -2.46 11.13
N VAL A 162 -2.96 -2.31 11.13
CA VAL A 162 -2.17 -2.16 9.90
C VAL A 162 -2.24 -3.41 9.02
N LEU A 163 -2.20 -4.60 9.62
CA LEU A 163 -2.44 -5.86 8.91
C LEU A 163 -3.86 -5.89 8.32
N GLN A 164 -4.86 -5.42 9.07
CA GLN A 164 -6.22 -5.33 8.56
C GLN A 164 -6.34 -4.35 7.37
N LEU A 165 -5.70 -3.18 7.41
CA LEU A 165 -5.62 -2.25 6.27
C LEU A 165 -5.03 -2.93 5.02
N ILE A 166 -3.99 -3.76 5.19
CA ILE A 166 -3.39 -4.53 4.10
C ILE A 166 -4.40 -5.52 3.51
N HIS A 167 -5.16 -6.22 4.35
CA HIS A 167 -6.15 -7.19 3.93
C HIS A 167 -7.37 -6.53 3.25
N GLU A 168 -7.84 -5.41 3.78
CA GLU A 168 -8.91 -4.59 3.19
C GLU A 168 -8.47 -4.05 1.82
N GLY A 169 -7.22 -3.60 1.66
CA GLY A 169 -6.64 -3.23 0.37
C GLY A 169 -6.73 -4.32 -0.69
N ARG A 170 -6.35 -5.56 -0.33
CA ARG A 170 -6.45 -6.71 -1.23
C ARG A 170 -7.90 -7.06 -1.55
N ARG A 171 -8.80 -6.97 -0.58
CA ARG A 171 -10.23 -7.19 -0.76
C ARG A 171 -10.84 -6.15 -1.70
N SER A 172 -10.57 -4.86 -1.49
CA SER A 172 -11.02 -3.78 -2.39
C SER A 172 -10.51 -3.98 -3.82
N LEU A 173 -9.23 -4.36 -3.97
CA LEU A 173 -8.67 -4.67 -5.30
C LEU A 173 -9.39 -5.86 -5.97
N ARG A 174 -9.77 -6.88 -5.20
CA ARG A 174 -10.53 -8.04 -5.66
C ARG A 174 -11.96 -7.68 -6.07
N ASP A 175 -12.64 -6.86 -5.27
CA ASP A 175 -14.00 -6.39 -5.55
C ASP A 175 -14.03 -5.54 -6.83
N LYS A 176 -12.94 -4.80 -7.10
CA LYS A 176 -12.74 -4.12 -8.39
C LYS A 176 -12.33 -5.05 -9.53
N GLY A 177 -12.16 -6.34 -9.29
CA GLY A 177 -11.73 -7.33 -10.27
C GLY A 177 -10.26 -7.22 -10.67
N GLY A 178 -9.42 -6.56 -9.88
CA GLY A 178 -7.99 -6.38 -10.13
C GLY A 178 -7.17 -7.64 -9.82
N CYS A 179 -7.59 -8.41 -8.82
CA CYS A 179 -7.00 -9.70 -8.51
C CYS A 179 -8.08 -10.77 -8.31
N ALA A 180 -7.66 -12.03 -8.41
CA ALA A 180 -8.45 -13.20 -8.07
C ALA A 180 -7.58 -14.15 -7.23
N PRO A 181 -8.16 -14.87 -6.26
CA PRO A 181 -7.43 -15.94 -5.58
C PRO A 181 -7.01 -17.01 -6.61
N GLU A 182 -5.81 -17.58 -6.47
CA GLU A 182 -5.39 -18.72 -7.28
C GLU A 182 -6.36 -19.89 -7.04
N ALA A 183 -7.22 -20.19 -8.00
CA ALA A 183 -8.08 -21.35 -7.95
C ALA A 183 -7.22 -22.61 -8.17
N LYS A 184 -6.86 -23.34 -7.09
CA LYS A 184 -6.22 -24.65 -7.23
C LYS A 184 -7.00 -25.78 -6.57
N LYS A 185 -7.25 -26.80 -7.39
CA LYS A 185 -7.70 -28.14 -7.00
C LYS A 185 -6.58 -28.77 -6.17
N SER A 186 -6.86 -29.04 -4.89
CA SER A 186 -6.00 -29.80 -3.99
C SER A 186 -5.51 -31.07 -4.68
N LYS A 187 -4.23 -31.12 -5.02
CA LYS A 187 -3.49 -32.34 -5.29
C LYS A 187 -2.21 -32.21 -4.48
N PHE A 188 -2.09 -33.01 -3.42
CA PHE A 188 -0.93 -33.15 -2.53
C PHE A 188 -0.77 -32.19 -1.35
N GLY A 189 -1.86 -31.82 -0.65
CA GLY A 189 -1.86 -31.59 0.82
C GLY A 189 -0.89 -30.58 1.46
N LEU A 190 -0.14 -29.82 0.66
CA LEU A 190 0.81 -28.78 1.06
C LEU A 190 0.44 -27.54 0.25
N SER A 191 -0.61 -26.83 0.69
CA SER A 191 -1.06 -25.59 0.04
C SER A 191 -0.54 -24.37 0.78
N ASP A 192 0.05 -23.47 0.01
CA ASP A 192 0.40 -22.11 0.43
C ASP A 192 -0.82 -21.23 0.05
N ASP A 193 -1.77 -21.09 0.97
CA ASP A 193 -3.18 -20.70 0.74
C ASP A 193 -3.43 -19.26 0.25
N ASN A 194 -2.41 -18.46 -0.11
CA ASN A 194 -2.57 -17.00 -0.20
C ASN A 194 -2.09 -16.31 -1.48
N ARG A 195 -1.90 -17.05 -2.58
CA ARG A 195 -1.38 -16.44 -3.81
C ARG A 195 -2.47 -15.71 -4.60
N GLU A 196 -2.40 -14.38 -4.63
CA GLU A 196 -3.26 -13.56 -5.48
C GLU A 196 -2.72 -13.50 -6.92
N LEU A 197 -3.63 -13.64 -7.88
CA LEU A 197 -3.36 -13.55 -9.31
C LEU A 197 -3.99 -12.29 -9.88
N TYR A 198 -3.17 -11.47 -10.56
CA TYR A 198 -3.65 -10.25 -11.20
C TYR A 198 -4.38 -10.55 -12.50
N THR A 199 -5.56 -9.97 -12.66
CA THR A 199 -6.37 -10.12 -13.87
C THR A 199 -5.89 -9.16 -14.98
N PRO A 200 -6.38 -9.29 -16.22
CA PRO A 200 -6.14 -8.26 -17.24
C PRO A 200 -6.58 -6.85 -16.80
N LYS A 201 -7.67 -6.75 -16.04
CA LYS A 201 -8.13 -5.49 -15.44
C LYS A 201 -7.14 -5.01 -14.38
N GLY A 202 -6.60 -5.91 -13.55
CA GLY A 202 -5.54 -5.61 -12.58
C GLY A 202 -4.28 -5.05 -13.23
N ILE A 203 -3.85 -5.60 -14.36
CA ILE A 203 -2.71 -5.08 -15.12
C ILE A 203 -2.99 -3.66 -15.63
N ARG A 204 -4.22 -3.39 -16.09
CA ARG A 204 -4.62 -2.04 -16.53
C ARG A 204 -4.60 -1.05 -15.36
N LEU A 205 -5.23 -1.40 -14.24
CA LEU A 205 -5.22 -0.59 -13.02
C LEU A 205 -3.79 -0.36 -12.52
N ALA A 206 -2.92 -1.37 -12.56
CA ALA A 206 -1.52 -1.24 -12.18
C ALA A 206 -0.75 -0.26 -13.07
N ARG A 207 -1.05 -0.21 -14.38
CA ARG A 207 -0.48 0.80 -15.29
C ARG A 207 -1.00 2.19 -14.98
N GLU A 208 -2.29 2.34 -14.66
CA GLU A 208 -2.87 3.61 -14.21
C GLU A 208 -2.20 4.08 -12.91
N THR A 209 -2.00 3.18 -11.94
CA THR A 209 -1.28 3.45 -10.69
C THR A 209 0.16 3.90 -10.97
N ALA A 210 0.91 3.21 -11.83
CA ALA A 210 2.26 3.62 -12.19
C ALA A 210 2.30 5.00 -12.91
N ALA A 211 1.35 5.25 -13.81
CA ALA A 211 1.23 6.54 -14.50
C ALA A 211 0.93 7.69 -13.51
N PHE A 212 0.06 7.42 -12.53
CA PHE A 212 -0.25 8.37 -11.47
C PHE A 212 0.97 8.65 -10.58
N VAL A 213 1.75 7.64 -10.20
CA VAL A 213 2.97 7.83 -9.37
C VAL A 213 3.98 8.77 -10.03
N HIS A 214 4.12 8.72 -11.36
CA HIS A 214 4.99 9.63 -12.11
C HIS A 214 4.41 11.04 -12.27
N PHE A 215 3.09 11.18 -12.19
CA PHE A 215 2.42 12.48 -12.16
C PHE A 215 2.41 13.10 -10.76
N ALA A 216 2.36 12.26 -9.72
CA ALA A 216 2.14 12.66 -8.34
C ALA A 216 3.25 13.57 -7.80
N SER A 217 2.82 14.66 -7.17
CA SER A 217 3.66 15.68 -6.54
C SER A 217 3.10 16.07 -5.17
N SER A 218 3.87 16.85 -4.41
CA SER A 218 3.48 17.37 -3.09
C SER A 218 2.31 18.37 -3.14
N ASP A 219 2.03 18.95 -4.30
CA ASP A 219 1.12 20.10 -4.42
C ASP A 219 -0.33 19.67 -4.74
N LEU A 220 -0.55 18.36 -4.88
CA LEU A 220 -1.86 17.79 -5.13
C LEU A 220 -2.81 18.02 -3.95
N ARG A 221 -4.11 18.08 -4.25
CA ARG A 221 -5.18 18.31 -3.26
C ARG A 221 -6.26 17.24 -3.36
N GLY A 222 -7.10 17.15 -2.33
CA GLY A 222 -8.18 16.17 -2.27
C GLY A 222 -7.64 14.74 -2.33
N GLN A 223 -8.42 13.85 -2.95
CA GLN A 223 -8.09 12.43 -3.08
C GLN A 223 -6.73 12.19 -3.76
N ALA A 224 -6.32 13.05 -4.69
CA ALA A 224 -5.02 12.93 -5.35
C ALA A 224 -3.86 13.07 -4.34
N ALA A 225 -3.98 13.94 -3.34
CA ALA A 225 -2.95 14.08 -2.30
C ALA A 225 -2.90 12.83 -1.40
N VAL A 226 -4.07 12.26 -1.05
CA VAL A 226 -4.17 11.02 -0.27
C VAL A 226 -3.43 9.88 -0.98
N LEU A 227 -3.66 9.72 -2.29
CA LEU A 227 -2.97 8.71 -3.09
C LEU A 227 -1.48 9.02 -3.29
N ALA A 228 -1.10 10.30 -3.39
CA ALA A 228 0.30 10.71 -3.44
C ALA A 228 1.03 10.37 -2.13
N ALA A 229 0.36 10.51 -0.97
CA ALA A 229 0.88 10.10 0.32
C ALA A 229 1.12 8.59 0.38
N ALA A 230 0.16 7.78 -0.12
CA ALA A 230 0.29 6.33 -0.23
C ALA A 230 1.45 5.93 -1.16
N ALA A 231 1.76 6.74 -2.17
CA ALA A 231 2.91 6.55 -3.07
C ALA A 231 4.24 7.10 -2.50
N GLY A 232 4.24 7.65 -1.27
CA GLY A 232 5.42 8.26 -0.66
C GLY A 232 5.89 9.56 -1.31
N LYS A 233 4.98 10.27 -2.00
CA LYS A 233 5.29 11.50 -2.78
C LYS A 233 5.01 12.81 -2.03
N ILE A 234 4.38 12.76 -0.86
CA ILE A 234 4.24 13.94 0.01
C ILE A 234 5.56 14.25 0.71
N ALA A 235 5.83 15.54 0.91
CA ALA A 235 7.02 16.03 1.57
C ALA A 235 7.15 15.46 2.99
N GLN A 236 8.36 15.06 3.39
CA GLN A 236 8.58 14.41 4.69
C GLN A 236 8.32 15.34 5.88
N ASN A 237 8.38 16.65 5.67
CA ASN A 237 8.10 17.68 6.68
C ASN A 237 6.62 18.11 6.70
N ASP A 238 5.77 17.52 5.88
CA ASP A 238 4.32 17.74 5.95
C ASP A 238 3.81 17.33 7.35
N PRO A 239 3.06 18.20 8.05
CA PRO A 239 2.61 17.93 9.42
C PRO A 239 1.87 16.61 9.60
N ALA A 240 1.04 16.21 8.63
CA ALA A 240 0.32 14.94 8.68
C ALA A 240 1.31 13.76 8.57
N CYS A 241 2.30 13.86 7.68
CA CYS A 241 3.31 12.83 7.51
C CYS A 241 4.20 12.67 8.75
N VAL A 242 4.57 13.77 9.41
CA VAL A 242 5.40 13.73 10.63
C VAL A 242 4.65 13.06 11.79
N LEU A 243 3.36 13.37 11.97
CA LEU A 243 2.54 12.76 13.02
C LEU A 243 2.24 11.29 12.71
N ALA A 244 1.97 10.94 11.46
CA ALA A 244 1.84 9.55 11.01
C ALA A 244 3.13 8.74 11.24
N ASP A 245 4.29 9.35 10.99
CA ASP A 245 5.59 8.72 11.24
C ASP A 245 5.85 8.50 12.73
N ALA A 246 5.32 9.34 13.62
CA ALA A 246 5.39 9.11 15.06
C ALA A 246 4.60 7.85 15.46
N ILE A 247 3.42 7.63 14.89
CA ILE A 247 2.63 6.41 15.12
C ILE A 247 3.39 5.17 14.62
N TRP A 248 3.88 5.20 13.38
CA TRP A 248 4.65 4.09 12.80
C TRP A 248 5.94 3.80 13.57
N GLY A 249 6.69 4.85 13.91
CA GLY A 249 7.92 4.76 14.70
C GLY A 249 7.67 4.19 16.10
N GLY A 250 6.61 4.64 16.77
CA GLY A 250 6.22 4.13 18.07
C GLY A 250 5.90 2.65 18.03
N MET A 251 5.00 2.24 17.12
CA MET A 251 4.61 0.85 16.92
C MET A 251 5.83 -0.06 16.65
N THR A 252 6.70 0.33 15.70
CA THR A 252 7.89 -0.47 15.36
C THR A 252 8.86 -0.60 16.53
N ALA A 253 9.07 0.46 17.31
CA ALA A 253 9.89 0.41 18.52
C ALA A 253 9.27 -0.47 19.62
N GLY A 254 7.94 -0.45 19.76
CA GLY A 254 7.23 -1.29 20.74
C GLY A 254 7.38 -2.78 20.42
N LYS A 255 7.23 -3.15 19.14
CA LYS A 255 7.42 -4.54 18.68
C LYS A 255 8.84 -5.09 18.89
N GLN A 256 9.86 -4.23 18.91
CA GLN A 256 11.24 -4.64 19.17
C GLN A 256 11.49 -4.94 20.66
N VAL A 257 10.75 -4.31 21.57
CA VAL A 257 10.88 -4.54 23.02
C VAL A 257 10.16 -5.82 23.46
N SER A 258 9.11 -6.23 22.74
CA SER A 258 8.33 -7.43 23.04
C SER A 258 8.89 -8.73 22.43
N ARG A 259 10.04 -8.67 21.75
CA ARG A 259 10.75 -9.84 21.18
C ARG A 259 11.94 -10.22 22.05
#